data_AF-A0A2H0Q3A9-F1
#
_entry.id   AF-A0A2H0Q3A9-F1
#
_cell.length_a   1.000
_cell.length_b   1.000
_cell.length_c   1.000
_cell.angle_alpha   90.00
_cell.angle_beta   90.00
_cell.angle_gamma   90.00
#
_symmetry.space_group_name_H-M   'P 1'
#
loop_
_entity.id
_entity.type
_entity.pdbx_description
1 polymer ?
#
loop_
_entity_poly.entity_id
_entity_poly.type
_entity_poly.pdbx_seq_one_letter_code
_entity_poly.pdbx_strand_id
1 'polypeptide(L)'
;GLTIKSIKLIFDNGTGFNYSTSSFHQDIAKIRLVFEKKYDKAIREKQMDFQTTVSMQTDVLGNSTLLGCNLTPANAPAGAPLNIIAIHSQTSSPPGCPADWDLLWSGYSFFTAIGGQSSNARADLGSPGSCLETFKHQPMIECTTSTCDYHTSNDFSYWLTNTNANTGTINGSSAMGYISRCSVCAAKIQTLTRHSFSGATPVCPAGWSSLWVGYTFMTGVGGLGSNANQDLASTGSCLKLFRPMPFAECEGPGIGNCDVATGDDFAYWGTNRSVDESPVPANTATSKLSRCNVCSLGY
;
A
#
# COMPACT_ATOMS: atom_id res chain seq x y z
N GLY A 1 -26.37 24.38 16.09
CA GLY A 1 -27.23 23.42 15.37
C GLY A 1 -27.00 23.59 13.89
N LEU A 2 -27.05 22.49 13.15
CA LEU A 2 -27.06 22.47 11.69
C LEU A 2 -28.51 22.29 11.25
N THR A 3 -29.04 23.22 10.45
CA THR A 3 -30.43 23.17 9.97
C THR A 3 -30.41 23.00 8.46
N ILE A 4 -30.96 21.90 7.95
CA ILE A 4 -31.09 21.68 6.52
C ILE A 4 -32.21 22.56 5.98
N LYS A 5 -31.91 23.36 4.96
CA LYS A 5 -32.85 24.28 4.30
C LYS A 5 -33.45 23.65 3.04
N SER A 6 -32.64 22.95 2.25
CA SER A 6 -33.14 22.20 1.09
C SER A 6 -32.20 21.07 0.67
N ILE A 7 -32.79 20.05 0.04
CA ILE A 7 -32.10 18.97 -0.67
C ILE A 7 -32.70 18.95 -2.07
N LYS A 8 -31.86 19.11 -3.11
CA LYS A 8 -32.31 19.11 -4.51
C LYS A 8 -31.53 18.08 -5.31
N LEU A 9 -32.21 17.27 -6.11
CA LEU A 9 -31.60 16.46 -7.15
C LEU A 9 -31.54 17.28 -8.45
N ILE A 10 -30.36 17.44 -9.02
CA ILE A 10 -30.08 18.28 -10.19
C ILE A 10 -29.43 17.40 -11.26
N PHE A 11 -30.07 17.22 -12.40
CA PHE A 11 -29.50 16.47 -13.53
C PHE A 11 -28.46 17.33 -14.27
N ASP A 12 -27.31 16.75 -14.61
CA ASP A 12 -26.20 17.45 -15.28
C ASP A 12 -26.22 17.18 -16.79
N ASN A 13 -27.19 17.76 -17.53
CA ASN A 13 -27.36 17.49 -18.97
C ASN A 13 -26.36 18.26 -19.86
N GLY A 14 -25.07 18.24 -19.52
CA GLY A 14 -23.99 18.82 -20.32
C GLY A 14 -23.60 18.03 -21.57
N THR A 15 -24.01 16.76 -21.66
CA THR A 15 -23.92 15.91 -22.86
C THR A 15 -25.12 14.96 -22.85
N GLY A 16 -26.12 15.22 -23.69
CA GLY A 16 -27.35 14.43 -23.70
C GLY A 16 -27.12 12.99 -24.16
N PHE A 17 -27.49 12.02 -23.32
CA PHE A 17 -27.76 10.66 -23.77
C PHE A 17 -29.25 10.56 -24.12
N ASN A 18 -29.55 9.96 -25.28
CA ASN A 18 -30.91 9.85 -25.78
C ASN A 18 -31.81 9.14 -24.76
N TYR A 19 -32.89 9.80 -24.33
CA TYR A 19 -34.02 9.23 -23.57
C TYR A 19 -34.85 8.29 -24.45
N SER A 20 -34.20 7.34 -25.12
CA SER A 20 -34.90 6.28 -25.86
C SER A 20 -35.62 5.38 -24.88
N THR A 21 -36.76 4.83 -25.28
CA THR A 21 -37.52 3.86 -24.48
C THR A 21 -36.59 2.75 -23.98
N SER A 22 -36.51 2.61 -22.66
CA SER A 22 -35.64 1.65 -22.00
C SER A 22 -36.21 1.28 -20.64
N SER A 23 -36.20 -0.02 -20.31
CA SER A 23 -36.56 -0.53 -18.99
C SER A 23 -35.54 -0.17 -17.90
N PHE A 24 -34.31 0.20 -18.28
CA PHE A 24 -33.25 0.60 -17.35
C PHE A 24 -32.14 1.38 -18.06
N HIS A 25 -31.77 2.54 -17.52
CA HIS A 25 -30.56 3.27 -17.87
C HIS A 25 -30.07 4.08 -16.68
N GLN A 26 -28.83 4.57 -16.76
CA GLN A 26 -28.19 5.34 -15.70
C GLN A 26 -27.71 6.70 -16.22
N ASP A 27 -27.80 7.70 -15.35
CA ASP A 27 -27.32 9.05 -15.63
C ASP A 27 -26.61 9.65 -14.40
N ILE A 28 -25.78 10.67 -14.63
CA ILE A 28 -25.06 11.38 -13.58
C ILE A 28 -25.86 12.62 -13.16
N ALA A 29 -26.13 12.72 -11.87
CA ALA A 29 -26.79 13.88 -11.27
C ALA A 29 -25.98 14.43 -10.09
N LYS A 30 -26.42 15.56 -9.56
CA LYS A 30 -25.88 16.22 -8.37
C LYS A 30 -26.99 16.38 -7.33
N ILE A 31 -26.75 15.92 -6.11
CA ILE A 31 -27.56 16.23 -4.93
C ILE A 31 -26.98 17.48 -4.29
N ARG A 32 -27.75 18.58 -4.32
CA ARG A 32 -27.39 19.85 -3.67
C ARG A 32 -28.06 19.94 -2.31
N LEU A 33 -27.23 20.00 -1.27
CA LEU A 33 -27.64 20.25 0.11
C LEU A 33 -27.37 21.71 0.48
N VAL A 34 -28.42 22.44 0.84
CA VAL A 34 -28.31 23.80 1.40
C VAL A 34 -28.66 23.73 2.88
N PHE A 35 -27.78 24.22 3.75
CA PHE A 35 -27.95 24.17 5.19
C PHE A 35 -27.39 25.42 5.87
N GLU A 36 -27.97 25.77 7.02
CA GLU A 36 -27.50 26.84 7.87
C GLU A 36 -26.62 26.27 8.98
N LYS A 37 -25.47 26.91 9.19
CA LYS A 37 -24.54 26.61 10.28
C LYS A 37 -24.31 27.87 11.12
N LYS A 38 -24.53 27.72 12.42
CA LYS A 38 -24.25 28.78 13.41
C LYS A 38 -22.75 28.86 13.69
N TYR A 39 -22.19 30.05 13.55
CA TYR A 39 -20.81 30.41 13.92
C TYR A 39 -20.89 31.56 14.93
N ASP A 40 -20.59 31.27 16.19
CA ASP A 40 -20.73 32.20 17.31
C ASP A 40 -22.12 32.88 17.35
N LYS A 41 -22.20 34.18 17.01
CA LYS A 41 -23.43 34.97 16.96
C LYS A 41 -24.07 35.07 15.58
N ALA A 42 -23.46 34.52 14.53
CA ALA A 42 -23.95 34.62 13.15
C ALA A 42 -24.46 33.28 12.62
N ILE A 43 -25.52 33.30 11.82
CA ILE A 43 -26.00 32.16 11.05
C ILE A 43 -25.54 32.36 9.61
N ARG A 44 -24.85 31.36 9.03
CA ARG A 44 -24.42 31.38 7.64
C ARG A 44 -25.02 30.21 6.89
N GLU A 45 -25.59 30.49 5.72
CA GLU A 45 -26.00 29.46 4.77
C GLU A 45 -24.77 28.90 4.04
N LYS A 46 -24.78 27.58 3.82
CA LYS A 46 -23.75 26.82 3.13
C LYS A 46 -24.42 25.88 2.13
N GLN A 47 -23.74 25.66 1.01
CA GLN A 47 -24.15 24.74 -0.03
C GLN A 47 -23.07 23.67 -0.20
N MET A 48 -23.47 22.41 -0.34
CA MET A 48 -22.61 21.29 -0.73
C MET A 48 -23.29 20.51 -1.85
N ASP A 49 -22.51 20.11 -2.85
CA ASP A 49 -22.99 19.31 -3.99
C ASP A 49 -22.33 17.92 -3.94
N PHE A 50 -23.13 16.86 -4.04
CA PHE A 50 -22.69 15.47 -4.07
C PHE A 50 -23.05 14.86 -5.42
N GLN A 51 -22.10 14.31 -6.14
CA GLN A 51 -22.39 13.63 -7.39
C GLN A 51 -23.00 12.25 -7.09
N THR A 52 -24.02 11.87 -7.85
CA THR A 52 -24.79 10.63 -7.65
C THR A 52 -25.09 9.99 -9.00
N THR A 53 -25.23 8.67 -9.03
CA THR A 53 -25.75 7.96 -10.20
C THR A 53 -27.22 7.69 -9.98
N VAL A 54 -28.01 8.07 -10.97
CA VAL A 54 -29.46 7.92 -10.96
C VAL A 54 -29.84 6.81 -11.90
N SER A 55 -30.57 5.81 -11.42
CA SER A 55 -31.14 4.75 -12.26
C SER A 55 -32.56 5.13 -12.66
N MET A 56 -32.88 5.01 -13.95
CA MET A 56 -34.15 5.47 -14.53
C MET A 56 -34.73 4.46 -15.52
N GLN A 57 -36.03 4.57 -15.76
CA GLN A 57 -36.76 3.89 -16.83
C GLN A 57 -37.50 4.94 -17.66
N THR A 58 -37.49 4.80 -18.99
CA THR A 58 -38.23 5.68 -19.90
C THR A 58 -39.24 4.86 -20.68
N ASP A 59 -40.51 5.28 -20.65
CA ASP A 59 -41.60 4.59 -21.36
C ASP A 59 -41.63 4.92 -22.88
N VAL A 60 -42.61 4.34 -23.59
CA VAL A 60 -42.83 4.58 -25.03
C VAL A 60 -43.33 5.98 -25.34
N LEU A 61 -43.79 6.73 -24.34
CA LEU A 61 -44.27 8.10 -24.44
C LEU A 61 -43.17 9.12 -24.09
N GLY A 62 -41.99 8.65 -23.67
CA GLY A 62 -40.85 9.48 -23.27
C GLY A 62 -40.87 9.92 -21.80
N ASN A 63 -41.80 9.42 -20.97
CA ASN A 63 -41.81 9.74 -19.55
C ASN A 63 -40.73 8.95 -18.83
N SER A 64 -39.85 9.66 -18.11
CA SER A 64 -38.77 9.05 -17.34
C SER A 64 -39.14 8.96 -15.86
N THR A 65 -39.01 7.76 -15.29
CA THR A 65 -39.25 7.48 -13.87
C THR A 65 -37.93 7.16 -13.17
N LEU A 66 -37.72 7.77 -12.01
CA LEU A 66 -36.57 7.50 -11.16
C LEU A 66 -36.77 6.16 -10.43
N LEU A 67 -35.89 5.21 -10.67
CA LEU A 67 -35.89 3.90 -9.99
C LEU A 67 -35.07 3.93 -8.70
N GLY A 68 -34.00 4.74 -8.66
CA GLY A 68 -33.18 4.88 -7.47
C GLY A 68 -32.02 5.86 -7.66
N CYS A 69 -31.52 6.38 -6.55
CA CYS A 69 -30.30 7.17 -6.50
C CYS A 69 -29.26 6.39 -5.70
N ASN A 70 -28.24 5.89 -6.39
CA ASN A 70 -27.08 5.36 -5.70
C ASN A 70 -26.07 6.49 -5.64
N LEU A 71 -25.77 6.93 -4.41
CA LEU A 71 -24.53 7.63 -4.16
C LEU A 71 -23.40 6.67 -4.55
N THR A 72 -22.98 6.72 -5.81
CA THR A 72 -21.57 6.45 -6.10
C THR A 72 -20.81 7.35 -5.14
N PRO A 73 -19.77 6.88 -4.44
CA PRO A 73 -18.80 7.75 -3.80
C PRO A 73 -18.04 8.54 -4.88
N ALA A 74 -18.76 9.35 -5.65
CA ALA A 74 -18.23 10.32 -6.55
C ALA A 74 -17.81 11.47 -5.66
N ASN A 75 -16.55 11.34 -5.25
CA ASN A 75 -15.64 12.38 -4.81
C ASN A 75 -15.39 12.41 -3.29
N ALA A 76 -14.37 11.64 -2.87
CA ALA A 76 -13.23 12.37 -2.32
C ALA A 76 -12.94 13.53 -3.31
N PRO A 77 -12.98 14.81 -2.87
CA PRO A 77 -13.12 15.99 -3.71
C PRO A 77 -12.30 15.87 -5.01
N ALA A 78 -12.76 16.40 -6.15
CA ALA A 78 -11.86 16.50 -7.31
C ALA A 78 -10.59 17.28 -6.87
N GLY A 79 -9.49 16.56 -6.58
CA GLY A 79 -8.34 17.06 -5.81
C GLY A 79 -7.98 16.29 -4.52
N ALA A 80 -8.73 15.26 -4.11
CA ALA A 80 -8.33 14.36 -3.04
C ALA A 80 -7.12 13.56 -3.52
N PRO A 81 -6.03 13.52 -2.74
CA PRO A 81 -4.82 12.81 -3.14
C PRO A 81 -5.17 11.33 -3.35
N LEU A 82 -4.74 10.80 -4.49
CA LEU A 82 -4.79 9.37 -4.77
C LEU A 82 -3.88 8.69 -3.74
N ASN A 83 -4.41 7.73 -3.01
CA ASN A 83 -3.60 6.89 -2.14
C ASN A 83 -2.98 5.80 -3.01
N ILE A 84 -1.65 5.76 -3.05
CA ILE A 84 -0.90 4.81 -3.85
C ILE A 84 0.02 4.04 -2.91
N ILE A 85 -0.17 2.73 -2.84
CA ILE A 85 0.60 1.85 -1.95
C ILE A 85 1.22 0.70 -2.73
N ALA A 86 2.40 0.27 -2.29
CA ALA A 86 2.95 -1.03 -2.67
C ALA A 86 2.40 -2.14 -1.76
N ILE A 87 2.15 -3.30 -2.36
CA ILE A 87 1.78 -4.53 -1.65
C ILE A 87 2.80 -5.60 -2.03
N HIS A 88 3.43 -6.20 -1.02
CA HIS A 88 4.43 -7.26 -1.21
C HIS A 88 3.81 -8.63 -0.96
N SER A 89 4.00 -9.55 -1.89
CA SER A 89 3.45 -10.91 -1.79
C SER A 89 4.26 -11.79 -0.85
N GLN A 90 5.56 -11.53 -0.72
CA GLN A 90 6.50 -12.46 -0.08
C GLN A 90 6.53 -13.84 -0.79
N THR A 91 6.17 -13.87 -2.09
CA THR A 91 6.13 -15.04 -2.98
C THR A 91 6.74 -14.74 -4.35
N SER A 92 6.88 -15.75 -5.21
CA SER A 92 7.31 -15.59 -6.61
C SER A 92 6.25 -15.03 -7.55
N SER A 93 5.02 -14.75 -7.07
CA SER A 93 3.89 -14.24 -7.86
C SER A 93 3.41 -12.88 -7.33
N PRO A 94 3.13 -11.88 -8.20
CA PRO A 94 2.60 -10.59 -7.76
C PRO A 94 1.27 -10.75 -7.00
N PRO A 95 1.04 -9.97 -5.92
CA PRO A 95 -0.23 -10.01 -5.21
C PRO A 95 -1.33 -9.26 -5.98
N GLY A 96 -2.59 -9.65 -5.80
CA GLY A 96 -3.71 -8.84 -6.28
C GLY A 96 -3.88 -7.55 -5.49
N CYS A 97 -4.41 -6.50 -6.13
CA CYS A 97 -4.86 -5.30 -5.44
C CYS A 97 -6.14 -5.57 -4.64
N PRO A 98 -6.42 -4.79 -3.57
CA PRO A 98 -7.70 -4.86 -2.87
C PRO A 98 -8.88 -4.61 -3.81
N ALA A 99 -10.07 -5.06 -3.42
CA ALA A 99 -11.29 -4.79 -4.17
C ALA A 99 -11.48 -3.28 -4.39
N ASP A 100 -11.88 -2.89 -5.60
CA ASP A 100 -12.11 -1.50 -6.02
C ASP A 100 -10.85 -0.60 -6.04
N TRP A 101 -9.66 -1.20 -6.04
CA TRP A 101 -8.39 -0.51 -6.26
C TRP A 101 -7.85 -0.81 -7.65
N ASP A 102 -7.29 0.20 -8.31
CA ASP A 102 -6.66 0.04 -9.62
C ASP A 102 -5.24 -0.52 -9.45
N LEU A 103 -4.91 -1.53 -10.25
CA LEU A 103 -3.53 -1.98 -10.44
C LEU A 103 -2.81 -0.97 -11.34
N LEU A 104 -1.72 -0.39 -10.86
CA LEU A 104 -0.86 0.48 -11.66
C LEU A 104 0.25 -0.33 -12.36
N TRP A 105 1.05 -1.08 -11.59
CA TRP A 105 2.07 -1.98 -12.13
C TRP A 105 2.40 -3.12 -11.14
N SER A 106 3.20 -4.08 -11.62
CA SER A 106 3.75 -5.16 -10.80
C SER A 106 5.25 -5.28 -11.01
N GLY A 107 5.96 -5.76 -10.00
CA GLY A 107 7.42 -5.76 -10.00
C GLY A 107 8.04 -6.69 -8.96
N TYR A 108 9.22 -6.31 -8.50
CA TYR A 108 10.06 -6.98 -7.51
C TYR A 108 10.19 -6.10 -6.27
N SER A 109 10.18 -6.76 -5.11
CA SER A 109 10.09 -6.12 -3.79
C SER A 109 11.45 -5.58 -3.35
N PHE A 110 11.76 -4.37 -3.78
CA PHE A 110 12.97 -3.64 -3.41
C PHE A 110 12.85 -3.10 -1.98
N PHE A 111 13.88 -3.35 -1.16
CA PHE A 111 13.91 -2.90 0.22
C PHE A 111 14.86 -1.70 0.38
N THR A 112 16.12 -1.87 0.01
CA THR A 112 17.12 -0.80 0.04
C THR A 112 18.30 -1.17 -0.84
N ALA A 113 19.12 -0.21 -1.24
CA ALA A 113 20.42 -0.50 -1.81
C ALA A 113 21.43 0.57 -1.44
N ILE A 114 22.71 0.22 -1.56
CA ILE A 114 23.80 0.92 -0.89
C ILE A 114 24.98 1.07 -1.83
N GLY A 115 25.45 2.31 -1.91
CA GLY A 115 26.68 2.67 -2.59
C GLY A 115 27.72 3.19 -1.60
N GLY A 116 28.97 2.74 -1.71
CA GLY A 116 30.12 3.39 -1.07
C GLY A 116 30.02 3.52 0.47
N GLN A 117 29.53 2.48 1.15
CA GLN A 117 29.44 2.36 2.61
C GLN A 117 28.56 3.38 3.37
N SER A 118 27.86 4.30 2.69
CA SER A 118 27.05 5.34 3.39
C SER A 118 25.84 5.88 2.62
N SER A 119 25.77 5.68 1.30
CA SER A 119 24.67 6.21 0.48
C SER A 119 23.60 5.15 0.31
N ASN A 120 22.41 5.37 0.89
CA ASN A 120 21.33 4.38 0.86
C ASN A 120 20.14 4.89 0.06
N ALA A 121 19.81 4.22 -1.05
CA ALA A 121 18.48 4.29 -1.65
C ALA A 121 17.52 3.46 -0.79
N ARG A 122 16.76 4.11 0.09
CA ARG A 122 15.83 3.44 1.01
C ARG A 122 14.42 3.57 0.49
N ALA A 123 13.69 2.46 0.43
CA ALA A 123 12.27 2.48 0.13
C ALA A 123 11.48 1.95 1.34
N ASP A 124 10.58 2.78 1.86
CA ASP A 124 9.52 2.26 2.73
C ASP A 124 8.68 1.27 1.90
N LEU A 125 8.43 0.07 2.42
CA LEU A 125 7.74 -1.02 1.71
C LEU A 125 6.25 -0.73 1.47
N GLY A 126 5.71 0.35 2.01
CA GLY A 126 4.39 0.83 1.63
C GLY A 126 4.43 1.79 0.45
N SER A 127 5.59 2.35 0.13
CA SER A 127 5.76 3.32 -0.94
C SER A 127 5.88 2.64 -2.31
N PRO A 128 5.40 3.26 -3.40
CA PRO A 128 5.54 2.71 -4.75
C PRO A 128 7.00 2.46 -5.18
N GLY A 129 7.96 3.22 -4.63
CA GLY A 129 9.39 3.06 -4.93
C GLY A 129 9.99 1.73 -4.45
N SER A 130 9.31 1.02 -3.56
CA SER A 130 9.69 -0.34 -3.14
C SER A 130 9.29 -1.43 -4.14
N CYS A 131 8.57 -1.08 -5.21
CA CYS A 131 8.11 -2.04 -6.20
C CYS A 131 8.72 -1.75 -7.59
N LEU A 132 9.92 -2.26 -7.83
CA LEU A 132 10.65 -2.02 -9.08
C LEU A 132 10.19 -3.00 -10.17
N GLU A 133 9.76 -2.52 -11.33
CA GLU A 133 9.27 -3.36 -12.43
C GLU A 133 10.30 -4.40 -12.92
N THR A 134 11.59 -4.06 -12.80
CA THR A 134 12.70 -4.92 -13.20
C THR A 134 13.62 -5.21 -12.02
N PHE A 135 13.90 -6.49 -11.79
CA PHE A 135 14.96 -6.91 -10.88
C PHE A 135 16.34 -6.66 -11.52
N LYS A 136 17.23 -6.07 -10.74
CA LYS A 136 18.66 -5.95 -11.03
C LYS A 136 19.41 -6.28 -9.75
N HIS A 137 20.45 -7.11 -9.85
CA HIS A 137 21.33 -7.40 -8.70
C HIS A 137 21.93 -6.14 -8.07
N GLN A 138 22.15 -5.10 -8.86
CA GLN A 138 22.47 -3.76 -8.40
C GLN A 138 21.69 -2.74 -9.25
N PRO A 139 20.62 -2.12 -8.72
CA PRO A 139 19.80 -1.17 -9.47
C PRO A 139 20.37 0.26 -9.45
N MET A 140 21.68 0.41 -9.23
CA MET A 140 22.36 1.71 -9.18
C MET A 140 23.76 1.64 -9.79
N ILE A 141 24.28 2.81 -10.16
CA ILE A 141 25.66 3.05 -10.58
C ILE A 141 26.20 4.25 -9.80
N GLU A 142 27.51 4.32 -9.62
CA GLU A 142 28.19 5.49 -9.04
C GLU A 142 28.71 6.39 -10.16
N CYS A 143 28.56 7.72 -10.00
CA CYS A 143 29.08 8.70 -10.94
C CYS A 143 30.05 9.67 -10.25
N THR A 144 31.22 9.87 -10.87
CA THR A 144 32.19 10.92 -10.55
C THR A 144 32.10 12.07 -11.57
N THR A 145 32.99 13.07 -11.49
CA THR A 145 33.07 14.15 -12.49
C THR A 145 33.52 13.69 -13.87
N SER A 146 34.09 12.48 -13.99
CA SER A 146 34.66 11.97 -15.24
C SER A 146 34.05 10.65 -15.72
N THR A 147 33.48 9.83 -14.83
CA THR A 147 33.00 8.48 -15.17
C THR A 147 31.73 8.11 -14.40
N CYS A 148 30.88 7.29 -15.00
CA CYS A 148 29.79 6.58 -14.31
C CYS A 148 29.97 5.09 -14.54
N ASP A 149 29.99 4.29 -13.47
CA ASP A 149 30.21 2.85 -13.57
C ASP A 149 29.50 2.09 -12.43
N TYR A 150 29.34 0.78 -12.61
CA TYR A 150 29.03 -0.11 -11.50
C TYR A 150 30.22 -0.14 -10.55
N HIS A 151 30.01 0.30 -9.32
CA HIS A 151 31.00 0.06 -8.28
C HIS A 151 30.91 -1.42 -7.89
N THR A 152 32.03 -2.14 -8.00
CA THR A 152 32.05 -3.61 -7.86
C THR A 152 32.39 -4.10 -6.45
N SER A 153 32.72 -3.20 -5.52
CA SER A 153 33.07 -3.55 -4.15
C SER A 153 32.19 -2.79 -3.15
N ASN A 154 31.67 -3.51 -2.15
CA ASN A 154 30.89 -2.95 -1.04
C ASN A 154 29.58 -2.24 -1.41
N ASP A 155 29.06 -2.52 -2.61
CA ASP A 155 27.74 -2.07 -3.05
C ASP A 155 26.79 -3.26 -3.04
N PHE A 156 25.68 -3.10 -2.31
CA PHE A 156 24.71 -4.17 -2.08
C PHE A 156 23.31 -3.66 -2.36
N SER A 157 22.46 -4.55 -2.87
CA SER A 157 21.03 -4.31 -2.92
C SER A 157 20.28 -5.37 -2.12
N TYR A 158 19.18 -4.97 -1.49
CA TYR A 158 18.41 -5.80 -0.59
C TYR A 158 16.98 -5.87 -1.10
N TRP A 159 16.46 -7.09 -1.15
CA TRP A 159 15.16 -7.38 -1.73
C TRP A 159 14.39 -8.30 -0.81
N LEU A 160 13.08 -8.10 -0.63
CA LEU A 160 12.29 -9.10 0.10
C LEU A 160 12.38 -10.43 -0.63
N THR A 161 12.49 -11.53 0.12
CA THR A 161 12.64 -12.87 -0.43
C THR A 161 11.35 -13.68 -0.27
N ASN A 162 11.17 -14.70 -1.11
CA ASN A 162 10.11 -15.70 -1.00
C ASN A 162 10.55 -17.00 -0.30
N THR A 163 11.83 -17.13 0.04
CA THR A 163 12.39 -18.33 0.68
C THR A 163 12.71 -18.10 2.16
N ASN A 164 13.10 -19.17 2.85
CA ASN A 164 13.49 -19.14 4.26
C ASN A 164 15.00 -18.93 4.41
N ALA A 165 15.44 -18.53 5.60
CA ALA A 165 16.84 -18.23 5.94
C ALA A 165 17.83 -19.39 5.69
N ASN A 166 17.38 -20.64 5.60
CA ASN A 166 18.25 -21.81 5.39
C ASN A 166 18.63 -22.05 3.92
N THR A 167 18.36 -21.10 3.01
CA THR A 167 18.59 -21.29 1.57
C THR A 167 20.08 -21.17 1.21
N GLY A 168 20.88 -20.47 2.02
CA GLY A 168 22.29 -20.20 1.71
C GLY A 168 22.44 -19.31 0.47
N THR A 169 23.56 -19.47 -0.24
CA THR A 169 23.88 -18.68 -1.43
C THR A 169 23.03 -19.07 -2.63
N ILE A 170 22.37 -18.07 -3.20
CA ILE A 170 21.56 -18.14 -4.42
C ILE A 170 22.40 -17.61 -5.57
N ASN A 171 22.74 -18.50 -6.51
CA ASN A 171 23.51 -18.12 -7.70
C ASN A 171 22.73 -17.11 -8.57
N GLY A 172 23.42 -16.15 -9.17
CA GLY A 172 22.80 -15.00 -9.83
C GLY A 172 21.80 -15.27 -10.95
N SER A 173 21.92 -16.37 -11.69
CA SER A 173 20.91 -16.73 -12.71
C SER A 173 19.58 -17.19 -12.09
N SER A 174 19.61 -17.67 -10.85
CA SER A 174 18.44 -18.18 -10.12
C SER A 174 17.83 -17.15 -9.17
N ALA A 175 18.56 -16.08 -8.82
CA ALA A 175 18.17 -15.05 -7.86
C ALA A 175 16.75 -14.52 -8.08
N MET A 176 16.40 -14.18 -9.32
CA MET A 176 15.08 -13.66 -9.70
C MET A 176 13.91 -14.55 -9.20
N GLY A 177 14.08 -15.87 -9.17
CA GLY A 177 13.07 -16.81 -8.71
C GLY A 177 12.85 -16.79 -7.18
N TYR A 178 13.82 -16.27 -6.42
CA TYR A 178 13.77 -16.16 -4.96
C TYR A 178 13.36 -14.77 -4.47
N ILE A 179 13.32 -13.78 -5.36
CA ILE A 179 12.88 -12.43 -5.01
C ILE A 179 11.36 -12.35 -4.93
N SER A 180 10.85 -11.74 -3.85
CA SER A 180 9.44 -11.47 -3.65
C SER A 180 8.89 -10.53 -4.71
N ARG A 181 7.68 -10.81 -5.19
CA ARG A 181 6.95 -9.93 -6.11
C ARG A 181 6.05 -8.95 -5.38
N CYS A 182 5.75 -7.84 -6.04
CA CYS A 182 4.90 -6.77 -5.53
C CYS A 182 3.96 -6.22 -6.61
N SER A 183 2.95 -5.49 -6.16
CA SER A 183 2.05 -4.72 -7.02
C SER A 183 1.80 -3.36 -6.40
N VAL A 184 1.72 -2.33 -7.24
CA VAL A 184 1.36 -0.98 -6.81
C VAL A 184 -0.09 -0.73 -7.15
N CYS A 185 -0.86 -0.37 -6.13
CA CYS A 185 -2.30 -0.23 -6.19
C CYS A 185 -2.68 1.20 -5.83
N ALA A 186 -3.72 1.72 -6.49
CA ALA A 186 -4.21 3.06 -6.25
C ALA A 186 -5.71 3.10 -5.98
N ALA A 187 -6.12 3.92 -5.02
CA ALA A 187 -7.52 4.22 -4.77
C ALA A 187 -7.68 5.61 -4.16
N LYS A 188 -8.88 6.17 -4.28
CA LYS A 188 -9.24 7.44 -3.61
C LYS A 188 -9.71 7.20 -2.16
N ILE A 189 -8.99 6.35 -1.43
CA ILE A 189 -9.33 5.91 -0.07
C ILE A 189 -8.06 5.95 0.79
N GLN A 190 -8.15 6.44 2.01
CA GLN A 190 -7.00 6.48 2.93
C GLN A 190 -6.71 5.10 3.53
N THR A 191 -5.45 4.85 3.82
CA THR A 191 -4.98 3.69 4.58
C THR A 191 -4.32 4.11 5.89
N LEU A 192 -4.38 3.22 6.87
CA LEU A 192 -3.59 3.31 8.10
C LEU A 192 -3.09 1.93 8.50
N THR A 193 -1.99 1.90 9.25
CA THR A 193 -1.48 0.66 9.86
C THR A 193 -1.62 0.74 11.38
N ARG A 194 -2.12 -0.33 11.99
CA ARG A 194 -2.16 -0.49 13.45
C ARG A 194 -1.22 -1.60 13.88
N HIS A 195 -0.53 -1.39 14.99
CA HIS A 195 0.30 -2.38 15.67
C HIS A 195 -0.24 -2.63 17.07
N SER A 196 -0.25 -3.89 17.50
CA SER A 196 -0.76 -4.24 18.83
C SER A 196 0.32 -4.31 19.91
N PHE A 197 1.59 -4.52 19.53
CA PHE A 197 2.67 -4.92 20.45
C PHE A 197 2.23 -6.04 21.41
N SER A 198 1.36 -6.91 20.90
CA SER A 198 0.87 -8.09 21.58
C SER A 198 0.65 -9.23 20.56
N GLY A 199 0.37 -10.43 21.06
CA GLY A 199 0.01 -11.58 20.21
C GLY A 199 -1.37 -11.45 19.55
N ALA A 200 -2.21 -10.52 20.01
CA ALA A 200 -3.53 -10.27 19.47
C ALA A 200 -3.46 -9.36 18.23
N THR A 201 -4.27 -9.66 17.21
CA THR A 201 -4.37 -8.82 16.01
C THR A 201 -5.16 -7.55 16.34
N PRO A 202 -4.63 -6.34 16.05
CA PRO A 202 -5.38 -5.12 16.30
C PRO A 202 -6.59 -5.02 15.35
N VAL A 203 -7.76 -4.67 15.89
CA VAL A 203 -8.98 -4.45 15.10
C VAL A 203 -8.88 -3.12 14.36
N CYS A 204 -9.43 -2.97 13.15
CA CYS A 204 -9.49 -1.65 12.52
C CYS A 204 -10.41 -0.69 13.31
N PRO A 205 -10.18 0.64 13.27
CA PRO A 205 -11.07 1.60 13.92
C PRO A 205 -12.50 1.50 13.36
N ALA A 206 -13.49 2.01 14.11
CA ALA A 206 -14.86 2.08 13.62
C ALA A 206 -14.93 2.87 12.29
N GLY A 207 -15.64 2.33 11.30
CA GLY A 207 -15.70 2.89 9.94
C GLY A 207 -14.50 2.53 9.05
N TRP A 208 -13.59 1.66 9.50
CA TRP A 208 -12.47 1.17 8.70
C TRP A 208 -12.59 -0.34 8.46
N SER A 209 -12.20 -0.79 7.28
CA SER A 209 -12.17 -2.20 6.90
C SER A 209 -10.73 -2.70 6.87
N SER A 210 -10.52 -3.97 7.24
CA SER A 210 -9.22 -4.61 7.17
C SER A 210 -8.87 -4.93 5.71
N LEU A 211 -7.70 -4.48 5.26
CA LEU A 211 -7.11 -4.88 4.00
C LEU A 211 -6.30 -6.17 4.16
N TRP A 212 -5.39 -6.20 5.15
CA TRP A 212 -4.68 -7.41 5.55
C TRP A 212 -4.15 -7.33 6.96
N VAL A 213 -3.87 -8.51 7.52
CA VAL A 213 -3.23 -8.67 8.83
C VAL A 213 -1.83 -9.24 8.64
N GLY A 214 -0.94 -8.96 9.59
CA GLY A 214 0.46 -9.37 9.46
C GLY A 214 1.22 -9.33 10.78
N TYR A 215 2.53 -9.15 10.64
CA TYR A 215 3.50 -9.00 11.71
C TYR A 215 4.22 -7.65 11.59
N THR A 216 4.46 -7.02 12.73
CA THR A 216 5.11 -5.70 12.80
C THR A 216 6.59 -5.82 12.42
N PHE A 217 6.95 -5.36 11.23
CA PHE A 217 8.34 -5.28 10.76
C PHE A 217 8.84 -3.85 10.92
N MET A 218 10.00 -3.68 11.58
CA MET A 218 10.51 -2.36 11.96
C MET A 218 11.71 -1.95 11.11
N THR A 219 12.72 -2.81 11.03
CA THR A 219 13.95 -2.49 10.31
C THR A 219 14.69 -3.76 9.89
N GLY A 220 15.41 -3.64 8.78
CA GLY A 220 16.41 -4.61 8.36
C GLY A 220 17.77 -3.94 8.40
N VAL A 221 18.75 -4.67 8.91
CA VAL A 221 20.16 -4.32 8.93
C VAL A 221 20.88 -5.37 8.11
N GLY A 222 21.76 -4.95 7.21
CA GLY A 222 22.62 -5.87 6.46
C GLY A 222 24.09 -5.59 6.71
N GLY A 223 24.94 -6.11 5.81
CA GLY A 223 26.37 -5.88 5.82
C GLY A 223 26.76 -4.39 5.94
N LEU A 224 27.91 -4.13 6.58
CA LEU A 224 28.52 -2.81 6.72
C LEU A 224 27.65 -1.74 7.44
N GLY A 225 26.76 -2.17 8.34
CA GLY A 225 25.90 -1.25 9.11
C GLY A 225 24.76 -0.65 8.30
N SER A 226 24.51 -1.21 7.11
CA SER A 226 23.38 -0.88 6.29
C SER A 226 22.07 -1.05 7.05
N ASN A 227 21.14 -0.11 6.89
CA ASN A 227 19.80 -0.29 7.45
C ASN A 227 18.73 0.38 6.60
N ALA A 228 17.53 -0.18 6.67
CA ALA A 228 16.32 0.42 6.13
C ALA A 228 15.18 0.23 7.13
N ASN A 229 14.70 1.36 7.64
CA ASN A 229 13.61 1.42 8.61
C ASN A 229 12.28 1.55 7.88
N GLN A 230 11.24 0.97 8.44
CA GLN A 230 9.86 1.19 8.03
C GLN A 230 9.24 2.30 8.89
N ASP A 231 8.35 3.08 8.30
CA ASP A 231 7.44 3.91 9.10
C ASP A 231 6.32 3.02 9.65
N LEU A 232 6.12 3.00 10.98
CA LEU A 232 5.04 2.25 11.62
C LEU A 232 3.64 2.76 11.24
N ALA A 233 3.53 3.97 10.67
CA ALA A 233 2.28 4.44 10.08
C ALA A 233 2.07 3.88 8.66
N SER A 234 3.14 3.48 7.97
CA SER A 234 3.10 2.96 6.60
C SER A 234 2.58 1.52 6.56
N THR A 235 2.00 1.13 5.43
CA THR A 235 1.60 -0.26 5.14
C THR A 235 2.80 -1.20 5.07
N GLY A 236 3.99 -0.69 4.77
CA GLY A 236 5.25 -1.45 4.68
C GLY A 236 5.73 -2.08 5.98
N SER A 237 5.37 -1.49 7.11
CA SER A 237 5.67 -2.03 8.44
C SER A 237 4.82 -3.24 8.83
N CYS A 238 3.84 -3.64 8.00
CA CYS A 238 2.94 -4.75 8.26
C CYS A 238 3.07 -5.88 7.23
N LEU A 239 4.12 -6.68 7.37
CA LEU A 239 4.38 -7.82 6.48
C LEU A 239 3.38 -8.96 6.75
N LYS A 240 2.77 -9.47 5.67
CA LYS A 240 1.74 -10.52 5.73
C LYS A 240 2.27 -11.83 6.30
N LEU A 241 3.52 -12.16 5.98
CA LEU A 241 4.19 -13.38 6.42
C LEU A 241 5.38 -13.02 7.33
N PHE A 242 5.49 -13.71 8.47
CA PHE A 242 6.71 -13.65 9.25
C PHE A 242 7.77 -14.56 8.63
N ARG A 243 8.96 -13.99 8.40
CA ARG A 243 10.18 -14.74 8.14
C ARG A 243 11.27 -14.17 9.05
N PRO A 244 12.05 -14.99 9.78
CA PRO A 244 13.12 -14.47 10.62
C PRO A 244 14.04 -13.51 9.87
N MET A 245 14.39 -13.85 8.62
CA MET A 245 15.06 -12.97 7.68
C MET A 245 14.17 -12.79 6.45
N PRO A 246 13.50 -11.64 6.26
CA PRO A 246 12.55 -11.44 5.18
C PRO A 246 13.17 -10.89 3.89
N PHE A 247 14.47 -10.60 3.87
CA PHE A 247 15.19 -10.06 2.71
C PHE A 247 16.43 -10.90 2.35
N ALA A 248 16.87 -10.75 1.11
CA ALA A 248 18.13 -11.25 0.57
C ALA A 248 19.05 -10.06 0.26
N GLU A 249 20.33 -10.20 0.59
CA GLU A 249 21.42 -9.34 0.13
C GLU A 249 21.85 -9.79 -1.26
N CYS A 250 22.05 -8.88 -2.20
CA CYS A 250 22.51 -9.16 -3.56
C CYS A 250 23.73 -8.32 -3.89
N GLU A 251 24.76 -8.97 -4.43
CA GLU A 251 26.02 -8.36 -4.82
C GLU A 251 25.95 -7.78 -6.24
N GLY A 252 26.92 -6.91 -6.55
CA GLY A 252 27.04 -6.29 -7.86
C GLY A 252 27.17 -7.28 -9.03
N PRO A 253 26.98 -6.82 -10.28
CA PRO A 253 26.83 -7.67 -11.47
C PRO A 253 28.05 -8.54 -11.80
N GLY A 254 29.23 -8.28 -11.21
CA GLY A 254 30.43 -9.09 -11.40
C GLY A 254 30.43 -10.42 -10.64
N ILE A 255 29.74 -10.50 -9.50
CA ILE A 255 29.54 -11.75 -8.74
C ILE A 255 28.09 -12.22 -8.93
N GLY A 256 27.15 -11.30 -8.80
CA GLY A 256 25.73 -11.50 -9.07
C GLY A 256 25.04 -12.46 -8.11
N ASN A 257 25.67 -12.90 -7.04
CA ASN A 257 25.03 -13.78 -6.07
C ASN A 257 24.07 -12.98 -5.18
N CYS A 258 23.08 -13.69 -4.66
CA CYS A 258 22.30 -13.20 -3.54
C CYS A 258 22.37 -14.19 -2.38
N ASP A 259 22.44 -13.69 -1.16
CA ASP A 259 22.49 -14.47 0.05
C ASP A 259 21.33 -14.09 0.97
N VAL A 260 20.73 -15.08 1.61
CA VAL A 260 19.69 -14.87 2.62
C VAL A 260 20.30 -15.17 3.98
N ALA A 261 20.19 -14.22 4.91
CA ALA A 261 20.70 -14.35 6.27
C ALA A 261 22.21 -14.56 6.31
N THR A 262 22.96 -13.61 5.74
CA THR A 262 24.40 -13.53 6.00
C THR A 262 24.64 -13.30 7.49
N GLY A 263 25.84 -13.63 8.00
CA GLY A 263 26.13 -13.60 9.44
C GLY A 263 25.95 -12.24 10.12
N ASP A 264 25.93 -11.16 9.34
CA ASP A 264 25.82 -9.78 9.80
C ASP A 264 24.44 -9.16 9.51
N ASP A 265 23.51 -9.93 8.93
CA ASP A 265 22.14 -9.48 8.66
C ASP A 265 21.25 -9.64 9.90
N PHE A 266 20.48 -8.60 10.22
CA PHE A 266 19.48 -8.62 11.28
C PHE A 266 18.15 -8.08 10.79
N ALA A 267 17.06 -8.75 11.15
CA ALA A 267 15.71 -8.23 10.97
C ALA A 267 15.06 -7.98 12.34
N TYR A 268 14.50 -6.79 12.52
CA TYR A 268 13.90 -6.35 13.76
C TYR A 268 12.38 -6.33 13.61
N TRP A 269 11.74 -7.12 14.48
CA TRP A 269 10.31 -7.29 14.52
C TRP A 269 9.76 -6.74 15.84
N GLY A 270 8.55 -6.19 15.80
CA GLY A 270 7.86 -5.79 17.02
C GLY A 270 7.62 -7.01 17.92
N THR A 271 7.75 -6.81 19.22
CA THR A 271 7.71 -7.90 20.21
C THR A 271 6.45 -7.86 21.08
N ASN A 272 6.02 -9.03 21.55
CA ASN A 272 5.04 -9.24 22.64
C ASN A 272 5.72 -9.90 23.87
N ARG A 273 7.05 -9.96 23.90
CA ARG A 273 7.80 -10.61 24.98
C ARG A 273 7.95 -9.68 26.16
N SER A 274 7.95 -10.22 27.38
CA SER A 274 8.54 -9.53 28.53
C SER A 274 10.07 -9.67 28.52
N VAL A 275 10.75 -8.76 29.23
CA VAL A 275 12.21 -8.66 29.27
C VAL A 275 12.86 -9.95 29.80
N ASP A 276 12.20 -10.64 30.72
CA ASP A 276 12.73 -11.80 31.43
C ASP A 276 12.51 -13.15 30.72
N GLU A 277 11.86 -13.16 29.55
CA GLU A 277 11.62 -14.41 28.82
C GLU A 277 12.90 -14.98 28.20
N SER A 278 13.11 -16.30 28.33
CA SER A 278 14.20 -17.02 27.66
C SER A 278 14.09 -16.95 26.13
N PRO A 279 15.23 -16.87 25.39
CA PRO A 279 15.22 -16.85 23.93
C PRO A 279 14.39 -17.98 23.31
N VAL A 280 13.69 -17.69 22.21
CA VAL A 280 12.91 -18.68 21.46
C VAL A 280 13.55 -18.97 20.11
N PRO A 281 13.48 -20.22 19.61
CA PRO A 281 13.89 -20.54 18.25
C PRO A 281 13.10 -19.70 17.23
N ALA A 282 13.80 -19.13 16.25
CA ALA A 282 13.22 -18.17 15.31
C ALA A 282 12.02 -18.73 14.52
N ASN A 283 12.08 -20.01 14.13
CA ASN A 283 11.00 -20.72 13.46
C ASN A 283 9.71 -20.89 14.31
N THR A 284 9.79 -20.68 15.62
CA THR A 284 8.66 -20.79 16.56
C THR A 284 8.28 -19.44 17.19
N ALA A 285 8.89 -18.35 16.73
CA ALA A 285 8.77 -17.03 17.35
C ALA A 285 7.42 -16.33 17.10
N THR A 286 6.56 -16.84 16.21
CA THR A 286 5.33 -16.14 15.78
C THR A 286 4.38 -15.74 16.92
N SER A 287 4.30 -16.52 18.00
CA SER A 287 3.47 -16.19 19.18
C SER A 287 4.07 -15.07 20.05
N LYS A 288 5.34 -14.75 19.83
CA LYS A 288 6.12 -13.73 20.54
C LYS A 288 6.24 -12.41 19.77
N LEU A 289 5.65 -12.33 18.59
CA LEU A 289 5.70 -11.15 17.74
C LEU A 289 4.45 -10.29 17.88
N SER A 290 4.67 -8.98 17.79
CA SER A 290 3.63 -7.97 17.62
C SER A 290 2.89 -8.21 16.31
N ARG A 291 1.55 -8.20 16.39
CA ARG A 291 0.68 -8.26 15.21
C ARG A 291 0.33 -6.87 14.71
N CYS A 292 -0.02 -6.81 13.44
CA CYS A 292 -0.47 -5.58 12.80
C CYS A 292 -1.67 -5.82 11.88
N ASN A 293 -2.37 -4.74 11.56
CA ASN A 293 -3.50 -4.72 10.65
C ASN A 293 -3.44 -3.45 9.81
N VAL A 294 -3.43 -3.61 8.50
CA VAL A 294 -3.58 -2.51 7.56
C VAL A 294 -5.05 -2.34 7.25
N CYS A 295 -5.53 -1.13 7.44
CA CYS A 295 -6.93 -0.77 7.32
C CYS A 295 -7.11 0.26 6.21
N SER A 296 -8.21 0.17 5.48
CA SER A 296 -8.68 1.24 4.60
C SER A 296 -9.95 1.85 5.18
N LEU A 297 -10.17 3.14 4.94
CA LEU A 297 -11.42 3.77 5.33
C LEU A 297 -12.56 3.06 4.58
N GLY A 298 -13.42 2.37 5.34
CA GLY A 298 -14.58 1.67 4.81
C GLY A 298 -15.70 2.67 4.59
N TYR A 299 -16.52 2.40 3.57
CA TYR A 299 -17.78 3.09 3.37
C TYR A 299 -18.85 2.59 4.34
#